data_AF-A0A1I0Z2L7-F1
#
_entry.id   AF-A0A1I0Z2L7-F1
#
_cell.length_a   1.000
_cell.length_b   1.000
_cell.length_c   1.000
_cell.angle_alpha   90.00
_cell.angle_beta   90.00
_cell.angle_gamma   90.00
#
_symmetry.space_group_name_H-M   'P 1'
#
loop_
_entity.id
_entity.type
_entity.pdbx_description
1 polymer ?
#
loop_
_entity_poly.entity_id
_entity_poly.type
_entity_poly.pdbx_seq_one_letter_code
_entity_poly.pdbx_strand_id
1 'polypeptide(L)' 'MPRKNYTIEFKQIVLDAYEHKGFSLKGIYQKYGVHHTALMDWKKSVTKYG' A
#
# COMPACT_ATOMS: atom_id res chain seq x y z
N MET A 1 11.23 14.33 1.97
CA MET A 1 10.44 13.97 0.77
C MET A 1 9.04 14.54 0.91
N PRO A 2 8.45 15.17 -0.12
CA PRO A 2 7.09 15.70 -0.04
C PRO A 2 6.12 14.56 0.27
N ARG A 3 5.20 14.79 1.21
CA ARG A 3 4.18 13.80 1.59
C ARG A 3 3.21 13.68 0.42
N LYS A 4 3.38 12.64 -0.40
CA LYS A 4 2.37 12.26 -1.39
C LYS A 4 1.09 11.89 -0.62
N ASN A 5 0.06 12.73 -0.73
CA ASN A 5 -1.24 12.43 -0.15
C ASN A 5 -1.94 11.40 -1.02
N TYR A 6 -1.78 10.13 -0.67
CA TYR A 6 -2.53 9.04 -1.28
C TYR A 6 -3.95 9.01 -0.73
N THR A 7 -4.93 8.95 -1.63
CA THR A 7 -6.35 8.80 -1.27
C THR A 7 -6.59 7.46 -0.58
N ILE A 8 -7.67 7.36 0.21
CA ILE A 8 -8.02 6.14 0.93
C ILE A 8 -8.28 4.98 -0.06
N GLU A 9 -9.02 5.25 -1.14
CA GLU A 9 -9.29 4.28 -2.21
C GLU A 9 -8.00 3.73 -2.83
N PHE A 10 -7.02 4.61 -3.11
CA PHE A 10 -5.75 4.16 -3.67
C PHE A 10 -5.00 3.24 -2.71
N LYS A 11 -4.98 3.55 -1.41
CA LYS A 11 -4.34 2.69 -0.41
C LYS A 11 -5.00 1.31 -0.36
N GLN A 12 -6.33 1.25 -0.46
CA GLN A 12 -7.07 -0.02 -0.49
C GLN A 12 -6.74 -0.85 -1.73
N ILE A 13 -6.69 -0.25 -2.92
CA ILE A 13 -6.33 -0.95 -4.16
C ILE A 13 -4.92 -1.54 -4.06
N VAL A 14 -3.97 -0.79 -3.49
CA VAL A 14 -2.58 -1.26 -3.34
C VAL A 14 -2.47 -2.38 -2.31
N LEU A 15 -3.19 -2.27 -1.18
CA LEU A 15 -3.23 -3.32 -0.16
C LEU A 15 -3.91 -4.59 -0.68
N ASP A 16 -5.01 -4.47 -1.41
CA ASP A 16 -5.69 -5.58 -2.07
C ASP A 16 -4.77 -6.29 -3.08
N ALA A 17 -4.05 -5.52 -3.89
CA ALA A 17 -3.05 -6.08 -4.81
C ALA A 17 -1.93 -6.81 -4.07
N TYR A 18 -1.50 -6.32 -2.90
CA TYR A 18 -0.48 -6.97 -2.10
C TYR A 18 -0.99 -8.27 -1.45
N GLU A 19 -2.20 -8.27 -0.87
CA GLU A 19 -2.73 -9.41 -0.11
C GLU A 19 -3.40 -10.47 -0.98
N HIS A 20 -4.19 -10.07 -1.98
CA HIS A 20 -5.00 -10.99 -2.78
C HIS A 20 -4.38 -11.37 -4.12
N LYS A 21 -3.58 -10.48 -4.71
CA LYS A 21 -2.94 -10.74 -6.02
C LYS A 21 -1.50 -11.26 -5.91
N GLY A 22 -1.00 -11.45 -4.69
CA GLY A 22 0.32 -12.03 -4.43
C GLY A 22 1.49 -11.18 -4.97
N PHE A 23 1.30 -9.89 -5.18
CA PHE A 23 2.39 -9.02 -5.63
C PHE A 23 3.47 -8.92 -4.55
N SER A 24 4.73 -9.12 -4.94
CA SER A 24 5.86 -8.85 -4.07
C SER A 24 6.00 -7.34 -3.80
N LEU A 25 6.69 -6.96 -2.72
CA LEU A 25 6.98 -5.56 -2.40
C LEU A 25 7.64 -4.81 -3.56
N LYS A 26 8.52 -5.51 -4.30
CA LYS A 26 9.15 -4.98 -5.52
C LYS A 26 8.14 -4.74 -6.63
N GLY A 27 7.19 -5.67 -6.83
CA GLY A 27 6.11 -5.51 -7.80
C GLY A 27 5.19 -4.34 -7.47
N ILE A 28 4.86 -4.14 -6.19
CA ILE A 28 4.08 -2.98 -5.74
C ILE A 28 4.82 -1.67 -6.01
N TYR A 29 6.12 -1.61 -5.69
CA TYR A 29 6.95 -0.45 -5.97
C TYR A 29 7.01 -0.14 -7.48
N GLN A 30 7.24 -1.14 -8.31
CA GLN A 30 7.34 -0.96 -9.76
C GLN A 30 6.00 -0.54 -10.40
N LYS A 31 4.87 -1.09 -9.93
CA LYS A 31 3.55 -0.85 -10.52
C LYS A 31 2.88 0.42 -10.02
N TYR A 32 2.99 0.69 -8.72
CA TYR A 32 2.25 1.78 -8.05
C TYR A 32 3.17 2.90 -7.56
N GLY A 33 4.49 2.74 -7.63
CA GLY A 33 5.45 3.70 -7.10
C GLY A 33 5.42 3.83 -5.57
N VAL A 34 4.81 2.85 -4.88
CA VAL A 34 4.64 2.86 -3.43
C VAL A 34 5.80 2.13 -2.78
N HIS A 35 6.45 2.80 -1.83
CA HIS A 35 7.52 2.20 -1.06
C HIS A 35 6.96 1.22 -0.03
N HIS A 36 7.71 0.13 0.22
CA HIS A 36 7.28 -0.93 1.14
C HIS A 36 7.01 -0.42 2.58
N THR A 37 7.74 0.61 3.03
CA THR A 37 7.53 1.23 4.35
C THR A 37 6.14 1.85 4.45
N ALA A 38 5.73 2.63 3.44
CA ALA A 38 4.39 3.23 3.39
C ALA A 38 3.29 2.16 3.33
N LEU A 39 3.52 1.08 2.58
CA LEU A 39 2.59 -0.04 2.49
C LEU A 39 2.38 -0.71 3.87
N MET A 40 3.46 -0.95 4.61
CA MET A 40 3.40 -1.55 5.96
C MET A 40 2.69 -0.63 6.96
N ASP A 41 2.91 0.68 6.89
CA ASP A 41 2.21 1.65 7.72
C ASP A 41 0.70 1.68 7.42
N TRP A 42 0.32 1.58 6.15
CA TRP A 42 -1.09 1.49 5.76
C TRP A 42 -1.72 0.19 6.23
N LYS A 43 -1.02 -0.94 6.08
CA LYS A 43 -1.49 -2.24 6.58
C LYS A 43 -1.78 -2.19 8.07
N LYS A 44 -0.83 -1.69 8.88
CA LYS A 44 -1.02 -1.49 10.34
C LYS A 44 -2.19 -0.56 10.67
N SER A 45 -2.39 0.49 9.87
CA SER A 45 -3.49 1.44 10.08
C SER A 45 -4.84 0.81 9.77
N VAL A 46 -4.95 -0.01 8.72
CA VAL A 46 -6.20 -0.68 8.32
C VAL A 46 -6.59 -1.78 9.31
N THR A 47 -5.63 -2.57 9.83
CA THR A 47 -5.92 -3.60 10.83
C THR A 47 -6.47 -3.04 12.14
N LYS A 48 -6.24 -1.75 12.44
CA LYS A 48 -6.73 -1.10 13.66
C LYS A 48 -8.22 -0.72 13.60
N TYR A 49 -8.85 -0.79 12.41
CA TYR A 49 -10.27 -0.49 12.20
C TYR A 49 -11.10 -1.74 11.86
N GLY A 50 -10.52 -2.94 11.98
CA GLY A 50 -11.22 -4.22 11.85
C GLY A 50 -11.79 -4.72 13.17
#